data_AF-A0A2M7TIR9-F1
#
_entry.id   AF-A0A2M7TIR9-F1
#
_cell.length_a   1.000
_cell.length_b   1.000
_cell.length_c   1.000
_cell.angle_alpha   90.00
_cell.angle_beta   90.00
_cell.angle_gamma   90.00
#
_symmetry.space_group_name_H-M   'P 1'
#
loop_
_entity.id
_entity.type
_entity.pdbx_description
1 polymer ?
#
loop_
_entity_poly.entity_id
_entity_poly.type
_entity_poly.pdbx_seq_one_letter_code
_entity_poly.pdbx_strand_id
1 'polypeptide(L)'
;MKSSIWIVGIIVAAYLILGSCTMSMQKEGMSGKQGEVWNQSARAIEVLPRLEREVEVFMSDRQDVIGQITAARVGFESATENHNLQELAQAQGMLDSAIKVIVEAYPTLDLSTSQIALMDETAGSLNRIAYARQKLIETQVSYNKSRIIFFPLQPFFPRAEVTGENYDPTTTLPPSTFGRGQ
;
A
#
# COMPACT_ATOMS: atom_id res chain seq x y z
N MET A 1 -11.75 -10.27 52.90
CA MET A 1 -11.71 -11.20 51.75
C MET A 1 -12.73 -10.85 50.67
N LYS A 2 -14.03 -10.76 50.97
CA LYS A 2 -15.09 -10.43 49.98
C LYS A 2 -14.90 -9.06 49.30
N SER A 3 -14.50 -8.02 50.04
CA SER A 3 -14.25 -6.69 49.46
C SER A 3 -13.01 -6.65 48.54
N SER A 4 -11.97 -7.45 48.80
CA SER A 4 -10.80 -7.52 47.90
C SER A 4 -11.14 -8.19 46.56
N ILE A 5 -12.02 -9.20 46.56
CA ILE A 5 -12.48 -9.85 45.32
C ILE A 5 -13.25 -8.87 44.45
N TRP A 6 -14.09 -8.03 45.04
CA TRP A 6 -14.82 -6.97 44.33
C TRP A 6 -13.89 -5.92 43.73
N ILE A 7 -12.86 -5.48 44.48
CA ILE A 7 -11.87 -4.50 43.98
C ILE A 7 -11.11 -5.09 42.79
N VAL A 8 -10.65 -6.33 42.87
CA VAL A 8 -9.97 -7.01 41.76
C VAL A 8 -10.91 -7.15 40.55
N GLY A 9 -12.17 -7.52 40.76
CA GLY A 9 -13.18 -7.60 39.70
C GLY A 9 -13.39 -6.27 38.99
N ILE A 10 -13.47 -5.16 39.72
CA ILE A 10 -13.61 -3.81 39.15
C ILE A 10 -12.38 -3.42 38.33
N ILE A 11 -11.18 -3.71 38.81
CA ILE A 11 -9.92 -3.41 38.09
C ILE A 11 -9.87 -4.19 36.76
N VAL A 12 -10.23 -5.47 36.79
CA VAL A 12 -10.27 -6.31 35.57
C VAL A 12 -11.33 -5.79 34.60
N ALA A 13 -12.53 -5.45 35.09
CA ALA A 13 -13.59 -4.89 34.25
C ALA A 13 -13.16 -3.55 33.62
N ALA A 14 -12.56 -2.65 34.40
CA ALA A 14 -12.04 -1.39 33.90
C ALA A 14 -10.95 -1.60 32.82
N TYR A 15 -10.04 -2.56 33.03
CA TYR A 15 -9.01 -2.91 32.05
C TYR A 15 -9.61 -3.40 30.72
N LEU A 16 -10.62 -4.29 30.77
CA LEU A 16 -11.27 -4.82 29.57
C LEU A 16 -12.08 -3.75 28.81
N ILE A 17 -12.73 -2.83 29.53
CA ILE A 17 -13.50 -1.73 28.92
C ILE A 17 -12.55 -0.76 28.21
N LEU A 18 -11.47 -0.36 28.87
CA LEU A 18 -10.45 0.52 28.26
C LEU A 18 -9.78 -0.14 27.05
N GLY A 19 -9.44 -1.42 27.16
CA GLY A 19 -8.90 -2.19 26.05
C GLY A 19 -9.86 -2.28 24.86
N SER A 20 -11.14 -2.53 25.11
CA SER A 20 -12.14 -2.64 24.04
C SER A 20 -12.38 -1.30 23.34
N CYS A 21 -12.43 -0.20 24.10
CA CYS A 21 -12.59 1.14 23.52
C CYS A 21 -11.38 1.52 22.65
N THR A 22 -10.16 1.31 23.15
CA THR A 22 -8.93 1.62 22.42
C THR A 22 -8.74 0.76 21.17
N MET A 23 -9.07 -0.53 21.22
CA MET A 23 -9.02 -1.42 20.06
C MET A 23 -10.05 -1.06 18.99
N SER A 24 -11.28 -0.71 19.39
CA SER A 24 -12.31 -0.25 18.46
C SER A 24 -11.93 1.06 17.77
N MET A 25 -11.38 2.03 18.51
CA MET A 25 -10.89 3.28 17.91
C MET A 25 -9.77 3.04 16.88
N GLN A 26 -8.84 2.13 17.18
CA GLN A 26 -7.76 1.79 16.25
C GLN A 26 -8.27 1.07 15.01
N LYS A 27 -9.24 0.17 15.14
CA LYS A 27 -9.89 -0.50 14.02
C LYS A 27 -10.53 0.52 13.06
N GLU A 28 -11.18 1.53 13.61
CA GLU A 28 -11.81 2.58 12.80
C GLU A 28 -10.78 3.51 12.15
N GLY A 29 -9.69 3.80 12.85
CA GLY A 29 -8.53 4.49 12.27
C GLY A 29 -7.94 3.75 11.07
N MET A 30 -7.80 2.42 11.17
CA MET A 30 -7.33 1.59 10.05
C MET A 30 -8.29 1.64 8.86
N SER A 31 -9.59 1.51 9.11
CA SER A 31 -10.62 1.61 8.05
C SER A 31 -10.53 2.95 7.32
N GLY A 32 -10.36 4.05 8.07
CA GLY A 32 -10.14 5.38 7.48
C GLY A 32 -8.89 5.45 6.60
N LYS A 33 -7.77 4.87 7.05
CA LYS A 33 -6.53 4.81 6.24
C LYS A 33 -6.64 3.90 5.03
N GLN A 34 -7.41 2.82 5.13
CA GLN A 34 -7.70 1.96 3.99
C GLN A 34 -8.55 2.69 2.95
N GLY A 35 -9.55 3.46 3.37
CA GLY A 35 -10.32 4.34 2.48
C GLY A 35 -9.45 5.39 1.78
N GLU A 36 -8.47 5.96 2.50
CA GLU A 36 -7.50 6.89 1.91
C GLU A 36 -6.69 6.24 0.78
N VAL A 37 -6.23 4.99 0.96
CA VAL A 37 -5.54 4.23 -0.10
C VAL A 37 -6.44 4.08 -1.33
N TRP A 38 -7.68 3.64 -1.16
CA TRP A 38 -8.61 3.44 -2.27
C TRP A 38 -8.95 4.73 -3.02
N ASN A 39 -9.09 5.83 -2.30
CA ASN A 39 -9.31 7.14 -2.92
C ASN A 39 -8.14 7.58 -3.79
N GLN A 40 -6.89 7.30 -3.37
CA GLN A 40 -5.72 7.60 -4.19
C GLN A 40 -5.60 6.65 -5.38
N SER A 41 -5.90 5.36 -5.20
CA SER A 41 -5.92 4.37 -6.28
C SER A 41 -6.93 4.72 -7.37
N ALA A 42 -8.15 5.11 -6.99
CA ALA A 42 -9.19 5.53 -7.92
C ALA A 42 -8.73 6.71 -8.81
N ARG A 43 -8.05 7.70 -8.23
CA ARG A 43 -7.48 8.84 -8.99
C ARG A 43 -6.38 8.41 -9.95
N ALA A 44 -5.54 7.45 -9.57
CA ALA A 44 -4.49 6.94 -10.45
C ALA A 44 -5.08 6.19 -11.66
N ILE A 45 -6.18 5.45 -11.47
CA ILE A 45 -6.91 4.78 -12.56
C ILE A 45 -7.41 5.80 -13.59
N GLU A 46 -7.88 6.97 -13.16
CA GLU A 46 -8.37 8.03 -14.06
C GLU A 46 -7.26 8.62 -14.96
N VAL A 47 -6.01 8.66 -14.49
CA VAL A 47 -4.86 9.23 -15.22
C VAL A 47 -4.21 8.22 -16.16
N LEU A 48 -4.24 6.91 -15.82
CA LEU A 48 -3.58 5.84 -16.58
C LEU A 48 -3.96 5.74 -18.07
N PRO A 49 -5.23 5.89 -18.48
CA PRO A 49 -5.60 5.89 -19.91
C PRO A 49 -4.96 7.04 -20.70
N ARG A 50 -4.75 8.20 -20.05
CA ARG A 50 -4.06 9.32 -20.68
C ARG A 50 -2.58 9.01 -20.85
N LEU A 51 -1.95 8.40 -19.84
CA LEU A 51 -0.57 7.92 -19.94
C LEU A 51 -0.39 6.89 -21.06
N GLU A 52 -1.26 5.89 -21.14
CA GLU A 52 -1.23 4.86 -22.19
C GLU A 52 -1.30 5.48 -23.58
N ARG A 53 -2.24 6.41 -23.83
CA ARG A 53 -2.37 7.09 -25.12
C ARG A 53 -1.14 7.91 -25.49
N GLU A 54 -0.53 8.61 -24.53
CA GLU A 54 0.70 9.34 -24.82
C GLU A 54 1.83 8.37 -25.18
N VAL A 55 2.02 7.30 -24.39
CA VAL A 55 3.04 6.28 -24.64
C VAL A 55 2.84 5.60 -26.01
N GLU A 56 1.60 5.36 -26.43
CA GLU A 56 1.30 4.89 -27.79
C GLU A 56 1.79 5.85 -28.89
N VAL A 57 1.65 7.16 -28.67
CA VAL A 57 2.04 8.19 -29.64
C VAL A 57 3.56 8.35 -29.72
N PHE A 58 4.28 8.31 -28.59
CA PHE A 58 5.73 8.56 -28.58
C PHE A 58 6.61 7.28 -28.56
N MET A 59 6.06 6.11 -28.18
CA MET A 59 6.75 4.81 -28.15
C MET A 59 5.92 3.70 -28.84
N SER A 60 5.47 3.96 -30.08
CA SER A 60 4.67 3.00 -30.86
C SER A 60 5.37 1.65 -31.10
N ASP A 61 6.70 1.60 -31.00
CA ASP A 61 7.53 0.40 -31.12
C ASP A 61 7.65 -0.40 -29.81
N ARG A 62 7.22 0.15 -28.67
CA ARG A 62 7.35 -0.45 -27.33
C ARG A 62 6.01 -0.96 -26.79
N GLN A 63 5.44 -1.91 -27.52
CA GLN A 63 4.22 -2.61 -27.13
C GLN A 63 4.36 -3.35 -25.79
N ASP A 64 5.58 -3.73 -25.41
CA ASP A 64 5.90 -4.33 -24.11
C ASP A 64 5.59 -3.39 -22.94
N VAL A 65 5.88 -2.09 -23.10
CA VAL A 65 5.64 -1.06 -22.08
C VAL A 65 4.16 -0.70 -22.03
N ILE A 66 3.53 -0.50 -23.19
CA ILE A 66 2.10 -0.21 -23.29
C ILE A 66 1.30 -1.33 -22.61
N GLY A 67 1.60 -2.60 -22.93
CA GLY A 67 0.95 -3.75 -22.31
C GLY A 67 1.14 -3.83 -20.79
N GLN A 68 2.31 -3.43 -20.25
CA GLN A 68 2.52 -3.34 -18.81
C GLN A 68 1.67 -2.24 -18.16
N ILE A 69 1.51 -1.09 -18.81
CA ILE A 69 0.66 0.01 -18.32
C ILE A 69 -0.81 -0.41 -18.34
N THR A 70 -1.27 -1.05 -19.42
CA THR A 70 -2.63 -1.59 -19.53
C THR A 70 -2.88 -2.63 -18.44
N ALA A 71 -1.95 -3.58 -18.25
CA ALA A 71 -2.05 -4.60 -17.23
C ALA A 71 -2.06 -4.01 -15.81
N ALA A 72 -1.23 -2.99 -15.56
CA ALA A 72 -1.23 -2.26 -14.31
C ALA A 72 -2.57 -1.57 -14.06
N ARG A 73 -3.16 -0.89 -15.06
CA ARG A 73 -4.49 -0.28 -14.96
C ARG A 73 -5.56 -1.30 -14.58
N VAL A 74 -5.63 -2.41 -15.32
CA VAL A 74 -6.58 -3.49 -15.02
C VAL A 74 -6.35 -4.05 -13.62
N GLY A 75 -5.09 -4.18 -13.20
CA GLY A 75 -4.73 -4.58 -11.84
C GLY A 75 -5.19 -3.58 -10.78
N PHE A 76 -5.07 -2.26 -11.03
CA PHE A 76 -5.57 -1.22 -10.13
C PHE A 76 -7.10 -1.24 -10.02
N GLU A 77 -7.80 -1.39 -11.15
CA GLU A 77 -9.26 -1.52 -11.20
C GLU A 77 -9.72 -2.74 -10.40
N SER A 78 -9.17 -3.92 -10.72
CA SER A 78 -9.51 -5.16 -10.03
C SER A 78 -9.20 -5.11 -8.54
N ALA A 79 -8.05 -4.56 -8.14
CA ALA A 79 -7.69 -4.41 -6.74
C ALA A 79 -8.63 -3.46 -5.99
N THR A 80 -9.13 -2.41 -6.66
CA THR A 80 -10.06 -1.44 -6.08
C THR A 80 -11.45 -2.06 -5.91
N GLU A 81 -11.92 -2.82 -6.90
CA GLU A 81 -13.21 -3.54 -6.84
C GLU A 81 -13.22 -4.64 -5.78
N ASN A 82 -12.14 -5.42 -5.70
CA ASN A 82 -12.02 -6.53 -4.75
C ASN A 82 -11.54 -6.08 -3.36
N HIS A 83 -11.23 -4.79 -3.18
CA HIS A 83 -10.59 -4.25 -1.99
C HIS A 83 -9.32 -5.03 -1.57
N ASN A 84 -8.54 -5.49 -2.54
CA ASN A 84 -7.36 -6.32 -2.33
C ASN A 84 -6.07 -5.50 -2.36
N LEU A 85 -5.50 -5.25 -1.18
CA LEU A 85 -4.26 -4.47 -1.03
C LEU A 85 -3.02 -5.16 -1.61
N GLN A 86 -3.04 -6.50 -1.73
CA GLN A 86 -1.92 -7.25 -2.29
C GLN A 86 -1.90 -7.16 -3.82
N GLU A 87 -3.06 -7.27 -4.47
CA GLU A 87 -3.20 -7.01 -5.91
C GLU A 87 -2.83 -5.56 -6.24
N LEU A 88 -3.25 -4.61 -5.40
CA LEU A 88 -2.87 -3.20 -5.54
C LEU A 88 -1.34 -3.02 -5.53
N ALA A 89 -0.66 -3.75 -4.64
CA ALA A 89 0.80 -3.73 -4.56
C ALA A 89 1.47 -4.24 -5.84
N GLN A 90 0.93 -5.30 -6.42
CA GLN A 90 1.44 -5.89 -7.65
C GLN A 90 1.23 -4.95 -8.84
N ALA A 91 0.02 -4.38 -8.98
CA ALA A 91 -0.29 -3.40 -10.01
C ALA A 91 0.62 -2.16 -9.92
N GLN A 92 0.87 -1.67 -8.70
CA GLN A 92 1.80 -0.57 -8.47
C GLN A 92 3.24 -0.91 -8.89
N GLY A 93 3.70 -2.13 -8.59
CA GLY A 93 5.03 -2.60 -8.99
C GLY A 93 5.18 -2.74 -10.52
N MET A 94 4.13 -3.20 -11.21
CA MET A 94 4.11 -3.26 -12.68
C MET A 94 4.20 -1.86 -13.28
N LEU A 95 3.45 -0.89 -12.75
CA LEU A 95 3.50 0.49 -13.24
C LEU A 95 4.86 1.15 -13.00
N ASP A 96 5.46 0.94 -11.82
CA ASP A 96 6.80 1.46 -11.51
C ASP A 96 7.87 0.87 -12.45
N SER A 97 7.78 -0.42 -12.76
CA SER A 97 8.64 -1.08 -13.76
C SER A 97 8.47 -0.45 -15.14
N ALA A 98 7.23 -0.26 -15.60
CA ALA A 98 6.96 0.35 -16.90
C ALA A 98 7.53 1.78 -16.99
N ILE A 99 7.35 2.58 -15.94
CA ILE A 99 7.88 3.96 -15.88
C ILE A 99 9.41 3.96 -15.92
N LYS A 100 10.09 3.07 -15.20
CA LYS A 100 11.56 2.96 -15.25
C LYS A 100 12.05 2.64 -16.65
N VAL A 101 11.38 1.72 -17.35
CA VAL A 101 11.72 1.37 -18.73
C VAL A 101 11.53 2.58 -19.67
N ILE A 102 10.49 3.38 -19.49
CA ILE A 102 10.29 4.63 -20.26
C ILE A 102 11.46 5.59 -20.04
N VAL A 103 11.85 5.80 -18.78
CA VAL A 103 12.96 6.70 -18.42
C VAL A 103 14.30 6.19 -18.96
N GLU A 104 14.57 4.89 -18.87
CA GLU A 104 15.80 4.26 -19.38
C GLU A 104 15.88 4.24 -20.91
N ALA A 105 14.74 4.11 -21.59
CA ALA A 105 14.69 4.13 -23.05
C ALA A 105 14.87 5.54 -23.64
N TYR A 106 14.56 6.59 -22.87
CA TYR A 106 14.61 7.98 -23.33
C TYR A 106 15.38 8.92 -22.36
N PRO A 107 16.68 8.68 -22.09
CA PRO A 107 17.49 9.54 -21.23
C PRO A 107 17.82 10.91 -21.86
N THR A 108 17.65 11.05 -23.19
CA THR A 108 18.12 12.23 -23.94
C THR A 108 17.14 12.75 -25.00
N LEU A 109 15.85 12.41 -24.96
CA LEU A 109 14.89 12.78 -26.02
C LEU A 109 13.81 13.76 -25.56
N ASP A 110 13.47 14.60 -26.53
CA ASP A 110 12.68 15.85 -26.54
C ASP A 110 11.21 15.65 -26.11
N LEU A 111 11.00 15.18 -24.88
CA LEU A 111 9.66 15.14 -24.28
C LEU A 111 9.13 16.57 -24.24
N SER A 112 7.99 16.79 -24.89
CA SER A 112 7.29 18.07 -24.79
C SER A 112 6.97 18.37 -23.33
N THR A 113 6.86 19.65 -22.98
CA THR A 113 6.48 20.08 -21.62
C THR A 113 5.21 19.38 -21.11
N SER A 114 4.27 19.07 -22.00
CA SER A 114 3.03 18.34 -21.67
C SER A 114 3.28 16.89 -21.27
N GLN A 115 4.24 16.21 -21.90
CA GLN A 115 4.57 14.81 -21.60
C GLN A 115 5.32 14.67 -20.29
N ILE A 116 6.28 15.58 -20.04
CA ILE A 116 7.00 15.65 -18.75
C ILE A 116 6.00 15.89 -17.62
N ALA A 117 5.06 16.82 -17.80
CA ALA A 117 4.02 17.08 -16.82
C ALA A 117 3.15 15.86 -16.51
N LEU A 118 2.82 15.04 -17.52
CA LEU A 118 2.03 13.82 -17.30
C LEU A 118 2.83 12.73 -16.57
N MET A 119 4.12 12.58 -16.87
CA MET A 119 5.00 11.67 -16.14
C MET A 119 5.13 12.09 -14.68
N ASP A 120 5.31 13.37 -14.41
CA ASP A 120 5.34 13.93 -13.06
C ASP A 120 4.00 13.75 -12.33
N GLU A 121 2.87 13.94 -13.01
CA GLU A 121 1.53 13.70 -12.46
C GLU A 121 1.33 12.23 -12.09
N THR A 122 1.77 11.32 -12.96
CA THR A 122 1.71 9.87 -12.74
C THR A 122 2.61 9.45 -11.57
N ALA A 123 3.87 9.87 -11.58
CA ALA A 123 4.82 9.59 -10.51
C ALA A 123 4.34 10.18 -9.17
N GLY A 124 3.80 11.39 -9.19
CA GLY A 124 3.19 12.03 -8.03
C GLY A 124 2.00 11.23 -7.48
N SER A 125 1.15 10.69 -8.36
CA SER A 125 0.02 9.83 -7.98
C SER A 125 0.49 8.51 -7.36
N LEU A 126 1.51 7.88 -7.94
CA LEU A 126 2.14 6.68 -7.38
C LEU A 126 2.75 6.94 -6.00
N ASN A 127 3.39 8.09 -5.82
CA ASN A 127 3.98 8.46 -4.54
C ASN A 127 2.92 8.69 -3.46
N ARG A 128 1.78 9.30 -3.82
CA ARG A 128 0.63 9.44 -2.91
C ARG A 128 0.05 8.09 -2.50
N ILE A 129 -0.07 7.15 -3.44
CA ILE A 129 -0.51 5.77 -3.13
C ILE A 129 0.49 5.09 -2.20
N ALA A 130 1.80 5.16 -2.51
CA ALA A 130 2.84 4.57 -1.68
C ALA A 130 2.79 5.13 -0.24
N TYR A 131 2.66 6.45 -0.10
CA TYR A 131 2.54 7.12 1.19
C TYR A 131 1.27 6.69 1.96
N ALA A 132 0.11 6.65 1.29
CA ALA A 132 -1.14 6.20 1.91
C ALA A 132 -1.04 4.75 2.40
N ARG A 133 -0.42 3.87 1.60
CA ARG A 133 -0.17 2.47 1.96
C ARG A 133 0.80 2.36 3.14
N GLN A 134 1.85 3.16 3.17
CA GLN A 134 2.75 3.23 4.32
C GLN A 134 1.99 3.62 5.61
N LYS A 135 1.12 4.63 5.54
CA LYS A 135 0.29 5.04 6.69
C LYS A 135 -0.68 3.95 7.14
N LEU A 136 -1.25 3.20 6.20
CA LEU A 136 -2.07 2.04 6.52
C LEU A 136 -1.25 0.97 7.25
N ILE A 137 -0.08 0.61 6.74
CA ILE A 137 0.85 -0.36 7.36
C ILE A 137 1.22 0.08 8.77
N GLU A 138 1.61 1.34 8.97
CA GLU A 138 1.92 1.90 10.29
C GLU A 138 0.75 1.72 11.27
N THR A 139 -0.49 1.97 10.81
CA THR A 139 -1.70 1.84 11.63
C THR A 139 -2.02 0.37 11.93
N GLN A 140 -1.86 -0.54 10.97
CA GLN A 140 -2.05 -1.99 11.15
C GLN A 140 -1.03 -2.55 12.16
N VAL A 141 0.23 -2.12 12.08
CA VAL A 141 1.28 -2.50 13.03
C VAL A 141 0.95 -1.97 14.43
N SER A 142 0.51 -0.72 14.55
CA SER A 142 0.08 -0.14 15.83
C SER A 142 -1.08 -0.92 16.46
N TYR A 143 -2.08 -1.27 15.65
CA TYR A 143 -3.21 -2.10 16.09
C TYR A 143 -2.74 -3.47 16.57
N ASN A 144 -1.86 -4.13 15.80
CA ASN A 144 -1.31 -5.43 16.17
C ASN A 144 -0.48 -5.36 17.46
N LYS A 145 0.27 -4.27 17.71
CA LYS A 145 0.96 -4.03 18.99
C LYS A 145 -0.02 -3.87 20.15
N SER A 146 -1.06 -3.07 19.98
CA SER A 146 -2.10 -2.88 21.01
C SER A 146 -2.83 -4.19 21.34
N ARG A 147 -3.07 -5.03 20.34
CA ARG A 147 -3.65 -6.37 20.50
C ARG A 147 -2.79 -7.29 21.40
N ILE A 148 -1.47 -7.14 21.39
CA ILE A 148 -0.58 -7.91 22.27
C ILE A 148 -0.70 -7.43 23.71
N ILE A 149 -0.81 -6.11 23.93
CA ILE A 149 -1.02 -5.52 25.26
C ILE A 149 -2.36 -6.00 25.84
N PHE A 150 -3.43 -5.92 25.06
CA PHE A 150 -4.77 -6.37 25.45
C PHE A 150 -5.02 -7.85 25.10
N PHE A 151 -4.12 -8.74 25.54
CA PHE A 151 -4.19 -10.18 25.26
C PHE A 151 -5.55 -10.85 25.55
N PRO A 152 -6.34 -10.47 26.59
CA PRO A 152 -7.62 -11.13 26.86
C PRO A 152 -8.68 -10.84 25.79
N LEU A 153 -8.49 -9.77 24.99
CA LEU A 153 -9.43 -9.32 23.97
C LEU A 153 -9.10 -9.87 22.57
N GLN A 154 -8.01 -10.61 22.40
CA GLN A 154 -7.57 -11.16 21.12
C GLN A 154 -8.62 -11.97 20.33
N PRO A 155 -9.52 -12.76 20.97
CA PRO A 155 -10.56 -13.47 20.24
C PRO A 155 -11.60 -12.55 19.58
N PHE A 156 -11.81 -11.35 20.12
CA PHE A 156 -12.79 -10.38 19.61
C PHE A 156 -12.18 -9.40 18.59
N PHE A 157 -10.86 -9.25 18.63
CA PHE A 157 -10.10 -8.35 17.77
C PHE A 157 -9.08 -9.17 16.97
N PRO A 158 -9.48 -9.71 15.80
CA PRO A 158 -8.58 -10.49 14.97
C PRO A 158 -7.41 -9.63 14.51
N ARG A 159 -6.29 -10.30 14.18
CA ARG A 159 -5.10 -9.62 13.69
C ARG A 159 -5.40 -8.89 12.38
N ALA A 160 -4.74 -7.75 12.18
CA ALA A 160 -4.71 -7.11 10.89
C ALA A 160 -3.58 -7.72 10.05
N GLU A 161 -3.89 -8.11 8.81
CA GLU A 161 -2.87 -8.56 7.85
C GLU A 161 -2.06 -7.36 7.35
N VAL A 162 -0.73 -7.47 7.44
CA VAL A 162 0.19 -6.44 6.97
C VAL A 162 0.83 -6.89 5.67
N THR A 163 0.81 -6.04 4.64
CA THR A 163 1.48 -6.36 3.37
C THR A 163 3.00 -6.49 3.60
N GLY A 164 3.57 -7.66 3.27
CA GLY A 164 5.00 -7.96 3.47
C GLY A 164 5.35 -8.66 4.79
N GLU A 165 4.36 -9.06 5.60
CA GLU A 165 4.55 -9.74 6.90
C GLU A 165 5.38 -11.04 6.82
N ASN A 166 5.41 -11.70 5.65
CA ASN A 166 6.20 -12.92 5.44
C ASN A 166 7.69 -12.67 5.15
N TYR A 167 8.14 -11.41 5.12
CA TYR A 167 9.54 -11.07 4.93
C TYR A 167 10.27 -11.11 6.28
N ASP A 168 11.14 -12.10 6.47
CA ASP A 168 11.98 -12.19 7.66
C ASP A 168 13.14 -11.18 7.57
N PRO A 169 13.17 -10.13 8.42
CA PRO A 169 14.20 -9.11 8.38
C PRO A 169 15.59 -9.63 8.80
N THR A 170 15.68 -10.86 9.32
CA THR A 170 16.94 -11.53 9.67
C THR A 170 17.47 -12.42 8.56
N THR A 171 16.69 -12.63 7.48
CA THR A 171 17.22 -13.27 6.28
C THR A 171 18.31 -12.40 5.68
N THR A 172 19.50 -12.97 5.51
CA THR A 172 20.60 -12.26 4.88
C THR A 172 20.21 -11.93 3.45
N LEU A 173 20.17 -10.64 3.13
CA LEU A 173 19.98 -10.19 1.75
C LEU A 173 21.02 -10.89 0.85
N PRO A 174 20.63 -11.43 -0.31
CA PRO A 174 21.62 -11.89 -1.28
C PRO A 174 22.57 -10.72 -1.57
N PRO A 175 23.89 -10.97 -1.69
CA PRO A 175 24.85 -9.91 -1.95
C PRO A 175 24.42 -9.15 -3.21
N SER A 176 24.42 -7.82 -3.15
CA SER A 176 24.01 -6.97 -4.27
C SER A 176 24.78 -7.37 -5.53
N THR A 177 24.07 -7.85 -6.55
CA THR A 177 24.64 -8.14 -7.87
C THR A 177 24.81 -6.89 -8.74
N PHE A 178 24.31 -5.74 -8.25
CA PHE A 178 24.53 -4.42 -8.86
C PHE A 178 26.04 -4.13 -8.95
N GLY A 179 26.58 -4.10 -10.17
CA GLY A 179 27.99 -3.79 -10.46
C GLY A 179 28.92 -4.98 -10.69
N ARG A 180 28.44 -6.24 -10.68
CA ARG A 180 29.22 -7.35 -11.25
C ARG A 180 28.80 -7.57 -12.70
N GLY A 181 29.53 -6.92 -13.61
CA GLY A 181 29.41 -7.15 -15.03
C GLY A 181 29.55 -8.64 -15.37
N GLN A 182 28.61 -9.11 -16.18
CA GLN A 182 28.85 -10.07 -17.26
C GLN A 182 28.48 -9.31 -18.54
#